data_AF-A0A357NDM3-F1
#
_entry.id   AF-A0A357NDM3-F1
#
_cell.length_a   1.000
_cell.length_b   1.000
_cell.length_c   1.000
_cell.angle_alpha   90.00
_cell.angle_beta   90.00
_cell.angle_gamma   90.00
#
_symmetry.space_group_name_H-M   'P 1'
#
loop_
_entity.id
_entity.type
_entity.pdbx_description
1 polymer ?
#
loop_
_entity_poly.entity_id
_entity_poly.type
_entity_poly.pdbx_seq_one_letter_code
_entity_poly.pdbx_strand_id
1 'polypeptide(L)' 'EDIMEIMEDMIAYLFKEAIGLEVQRPFPRLTYGEAMDRFGSDKPDTRFAMELIDVSPALESCGFKVFQSVIAAGGRV' A
#
# COMPACT_ATOMS: atom_id res chain seq x y z
N GLU A 1 -17.09 -8.33 -6.10
CA GLU A 1 -17.59 -6.98 -5.84
C GLU A 1 -18.66 -6.97 -4.76
N ASP A 2 -19.70 -7.78 -4.92
CA ASP A 2 -20.88 -7.81 -4.03
C ASP A 2 -20.56 -7.90 -2.53
N ILE A 3 -19.63 -8.79 -2.14
CA ILE A 3 -19.24 -8.93 -0.73
C ILE A 3 -18.55 -7.65 -0.21
N MET A 4 -17.67 -7.06 -1.01
CA MET A 4 -16.94 -5.85 -0.61
C MET A 4 -17.92 -4.68 -0.45
N GLU A 5 -18.88 -4.53 -1.36
CA GLU A 5 -19.91 -3.50 -1.28
C GLU A 5 -20.73 -3.61 0.01
N ILE A 6 -21.23 -4.80 0.32
CA ILE A 6 -22.00 -5.07 1.56
C ILE A 6 -21.18 -4.77 2.81
N MET A 7 -19.89 -5.12 2.81
CA MET A 7 -19.00 -4.86 3.94
C MET A 7 -18.75 -3.35 4.12
N GLU A 8 -18.55 -2.60 3.03
CA GLU A 8 -18.42 -1.15 3.09
C GLU A 8 -19.70 -0.47 3.59
N ASP A 9 -20.88 -0.93 3.14
CA ASP A 9 -22.20 -0.48 3.64
C ASP A 9 -22.31 -0.66 5.16
N MET A 10 -22.00 -1.86 5.65
CA MET A 10 -22.05 -2.19 7.07
C MET A 10 -21.10 -1.30 7.89
N ILE A 11 -19.87 -1.10 7.43
CA ILE A 11 -18.89 -0.26 8.12
C ILE A 11 -19.36 1.20 8.14
N ALA A 12 -19.88 1.72 7.03
CA ALA A 12 -20.37 3.10 6.97
C ALA A 12 -21.55 3.33 7.93
N TYR A 13 -22.50 2.40 7.96
CA TYR A 13 -23.61 2.44 8.91
C TYR A 13 -23.11 2.40 10.36
N LEU A 14 -22.18 1.49 10.68
CA LEU A 14 -21.65 1.34 12.04
C LEU A 14 -20.96 2.63 12.54
N PHE A 15 -20.12 3.25 11.70
CA PHE A 15 -19.40 4.47 12.09
C PHE A 15 -20.35 5.65 12.31
N LYS A 16 -21.40 5.75 11.48
CA LYS A 16 -22.44 6.76 11.63
C LYS A 16 -23.22 6.58 12.92
N GLU A 17 -23.71 5.37 13.22
CA GLU A 17 -24.55 5.13 14.39
C GLU A 17 -23.76 5.08 15.71
N ALA A 18 -22.53 4.56 15.70
CA ALA A 18 -21.74 4.40 16.92
C ALA A 18 -21.03 5.69 17.35
N ILE A 19 -20.51 6.46 16.39
CA ILE A 19 -19.68 7.64 16.70
C ILE A 19 -20.05 8.91 15.89
N GLY A 20 -21.12 8.87 15.09
CA GLY A 20 -21.58 10.02 14.32
C GLY A 20 -20.64 10.42 13.16
N LEU A 21 -19.75 9.52 12.72
CA LEU A 21 -18.79 9.81 11.66
C LEU A 21 -19.29 9.26 10.32
N GLU A 22 -19.42 10.15 9.33
CA GLU A 22 -19.68 9.77 7.94
C GLU A 22 -18.36 9.38 7.25
N VAL A 23 -18.24 8.11 6.82
CA VAL A 23 -17.06 7.60 6.11
C VAL A 23 -17.33 7.55 4.61
N GLN A 24 -16.33 7.94 3.81
CA GLN A 24 -16.47 7.99 2.36
C GLN A 24 -16.33 6.61 1.73
N ARG A 25 -17.19 6.33 0.75
CA ARG A 25 -17.17 5.11 -0.07
C ARG A 25 -17.11 5.46 -1.56
N PRO A 26 -16.59 4.56 -2.42
CA PRO A 26 -16.00 3.27 -2.07
C PRO A 26 -14.66 3.42 -1.34
N PHE A 27 -14.27 2.42 -0.55
CA PHE A 27 -12.96 2.46 0.10
C PHE A 27 -11.84 2.30 -0.94
N PRO A 28 -10.70 2.99 -0.77
CA PRO A 28 -9.54 2.79 -1.64
C PRO A 28 -9.11 1.33 -1.65
N ARG A 29 -8.90 0.78 -2.85
CA ARG A 29 -8.47 -0.61 -3.04
C ARG A 29 -7.01 -0.60 -3.50
N LEU A 30 -6.22 -1.47 -2.88
CA LEU A 30 -4.88 -1.79 -3.33
C LEU A 30 -4.82 -3.31 -3.53
N THR A 31 -4.19 -3.73 -4.62
CA THR A 31 -3.75 -5.11 -4.73
C THR A 31 -2.66 -5.38 -3.69
N TYR A 32 -2.48 -6.66 -3.33
CA TYR A 32 -1.40 -7.07 -2.45
C TYR A 32 -0.04 -6.60 -2.96
N GLY A 33 0.20 -6.68 -4.27
CA GLY A 33 1.43 -6.20 -4.90
C GLY A 33 1.63 -4.70 -4.70
N GLU A 34 0.62 -3.88 -4.94
CA GLU A 34 0.71 -2.42 -4.72
C GLU A 34 0.94 -2.07 -3.26
N ALA A 35 0.30 -2.77 -2.32
CA ALA A 35 0.48 -2.53 -0.89
C ALA A 35 1.92 -2.86 -0.44
N MET A 36 2.45 -4.00 -0.89
CA MET A 36 3.83 -4.39 -0.59
C MET A 36 4.85 -3.48 -1.28
N ASP A 37 4.60 -3.08 -2.52
CA ASP A 37 5.53 -2.26 -3.29
C ASP A 37 5.60 -0.82 -2.78
N ARG A 38 4.45 -0.24 -2.40
CA ARG A 38 4.36 1.16 -1.95
C ARG A 38 4.53 1.32 -0.45
N PHE A 39 4.26 0.30 0.36
CA PHE A 39 4.26 0.45 1.82
C PHE A 39 5.00 -0.67 2.56
N GLY A 40 5.45 -1.73 1.88
CA GLY A 40 6.11 -2.87 2.52
C GLY A 40 5.20 -3.65 3.47
N SER A 41 3.89 -3.45 3.40
CA SER A 41 2.90 -4.07 4.29
C SER A 41 1.56 -4.25 3.58
N ASP A 42 0.93 -5.40 3.85
CA ASP A 42 -0.43 -5.75 3.41
C ASP A 42 -1.54 -5.03 4.21
N LYS A 43 -1.17 -4.36 5.30
CA LYS A 43 -2.04 -3.49 6.12
C LYS A 43 -1.41 -2.09 6.25
N PRO A 44 -1.26 -1.37 5.13
CA PRO A 44 -0.57 -0.09 5.15
C PRO A 44 -1.34 0.95 5.96
N ASP A 45 -0.61 1.75 6.71
CA ASP A 45 -1.18 2.95 7.32
C ASP A 45 -1.20 4.09 6.29
N THR A 46 -2.35 4.28 5.64
CA THR A 46 -2.52 5.25 4.54
C THR A 46 -2.70 6.69 5.01
N ARG A 47 -2.64 6.95 6.33
CA ARG A 47 -2.79 8.31 6.89
C ARG A 47 -1.57 9.18 6.62
N PHE A 48 -0.41 8.58 6.32
CA PHE A 48 0.85 9.27 6.10
C PHE A 48 1.44 8.92 4.74
N ALA A 49 1.96 9.92 4.03
CA ALA A 49 2.53 9.79 2.68
C ALA A 49 4.00 9.30 2.69
N MET A 50 4.32 8.27 3.47
CA MET A 50 5.66 7.67 3.54
C MET A 50 5.72 6.38 2.72
N GLU A 51 5.60 6.53 1.41
CA GLU A 51 5.68 5.39 0.49
C GLU A 51 7.14 4.96 0.24
N LEU A 52 7.33 3.67 0.01
CA LEU A 52 8.55 3.10 -0.54
C LEU A 52 8.65 3.47 -2.02
N ILE A 53 9.84 3.85 -2.45
CA ILE A 53 10.14 4.19 -3.84
C ILE A 53 11.30 3.33 -4.28
N ASP A 54 11.13 2.62 -5.40
CA ASP A 54 12.19 1.86 -6.03
C ASP A 54 13.19 2.81 -6.71
N VAL A 55 14.41 2.85 -6.18
CA VAL A 55 15.52 3.64 -6.69
C VAL A 55 16.56 2.78 -7.40
N SER A 56 16.31 1.47 -7.56
CA SER A 56 17.15 0.55 -8.33
C SER A 56 17.62 1.12 -9.68
N PRO A 57 16.76 1.76 -10.51
CA PRO A 57 17.17 2.30 -11.81
C PRO A 57 18.28 3.36 -11.72
N ALA A 58 18.30 4.13 -10.63
CA ALA A 58 19.33 5.15 -10.41
C ALA A 58 20.65 4.56 -9.88
N LEU A 59 20.61 3.33 -9.33
CA LEU A 59 21.71 2.73 -8.59
C LEU A 59 22.41 1.58 -9.33
N GLU A 60 21.96 1.20 -10.53
CA GLU A 60 22.55 0.09 -11.30
C GLU A 60 24.08 0.19 -11.44
N SER A 61 24.59 1.41 -11.63
CA SER A 61 26.02 1.70 -11.84
C SER A 61 26.71 2.38 -10.65
N CYS A 62 26.08 2.42 -9.46
CA CYS A 62 26.60 3.18 -8.31
C CYS A 62 27.92 2.64 -7.70
N GLY A 63 28.40 1.46 -8.14
CA GLY A 63 29.65 0.85 -7.67
C GLY A 63 29.58 0.27 -6.24
N PHE A 64 28.47 0.44 -5.54
CA PHE A 64 28.25 -0.14 -4.22
C PHE A 64 27.76 -1.58 -4.34
N LYS A 65 28.62 -2.52 -3.97
CA LYS A 65 28.42 -3.97 -4.20
C LYS A 65 27.12 -4.52 -3.62
N VAL A 66 26.65 -4.01 -2.48
CA VAL A 66 25.42 -4.50 -1.84
C VAL A 66 24.21 -4.25 -2.74
N PHE A 67 24.03 -3.01 -3.23
CA PHE A 67 22.91 -2.67 -4.11
C PHE A 67 23.00 -3.41 -5.44
N GLN A 68 24.19 -3.48 -6.04
CA GLN A 68 24.39 -4.24 -7.28
C GLN A 68 24.04 -5.72 -7.13
N SER A 69 24.40 -6.34 -6.00
CA SER A 69 24.08 -7.75 -5.76
C SER A 69 22.58 -8.00 -5.59
N VAL A 70 21.85 -7.08 -4.96
CA VAL A 70 20.40 -7.16 -4.80
C VAL A 70 19.69 -7.01 -6.15
N ILE A 71 20.08 -5.99 -6.93
CA ILE A 71 19.51 -5.74 -8.25
C ILE A 71 19.79 -6.92 -9.21
N ALA A 72 21.02 -7.45 -9.22
CA ALA A 72 21.39 -8.58 -10.07
C ALA A 72 20.63 -9.88 -9.72
N ALA A 73 20.17 -10.03 -8.47
CA ALA A 73 19.35 -11.15 -8.02
C ALA A 73 17.84 -10.94 -8.31
N GLY A 74 17.45 -9.84 -8.97
CA GLY A 74 16.06 -9.49 -9.25
C GLY A 74 15.32 -8.86 -8.06
N GLY A 75 16.05 -8.41 -7.03
CA GLY A 75 15.51 -7.61 -5.94
C GLY A 75 15.35 -6.13 -6.32
N ARG A 76 14.84 -5.34 -5.37
CA ARG A 76 14.67 -3.88 -5.49
C ARG A 76 15.37 -3.18 -4.34
N VAL A 77 15.83 -1.96 -4.58
CA VAL A 77 16.53 -1.07 -3.66
C VAL A 77 15.84 0.28 -3.64
#